data_AF-C6LTH2-F1
#
_entry.id   AF-C6LTH2-F1
#
_cell.length_a   1.000
_cell.length_b   1.000
_cell.length_c   1.000
_cell.angle_alpha   90.00
_cell.angle_beta   90.00
_cell.angle_gamma   90.00
#
_symmetry.space_group_name_H-M   'P 1'
#
loop_
_entity.id
_entity.type
_entity.pdbx_description
1 polymer ?
#
loop_
_entity_poly.entity_id
_entity_poly.type
_entity_poly.pdbx_seq_one_letter_code
_entity_poly.pdbx_strand_id
1 'polypeptide(L)'
;MAPETLANGMTSHASDVWALGVIVYELAVLKKPEFLSRQHSNTIFIDGWRPDLSAIEDAFIRGILERIFVLNPEKRPTAGELASLLQASDISGDKQQAQGTAVEDKCMSLEAALNKANARITSLEKNLKVKSTKIETLEKQYKSLSKIVEQHQKQFAKVNEDLKQQLVQEPKIIPNPSSLKAIKQNQACKGDAVQQYSSTSPQSSWTPLMRAAATGDIKTARNHLPKNGRKSASGDAALILAARAGHEDVVELLDPTDKNGVTALMRAAERDDIEAARALMHLQKRRAAKCVMINGRSASHGTALMMAAACGHADVVELLVEYEGGMKDTTGQTALMYAVLNNKLGCAKLLLKRESGMQNHTGRSALMLATWYGNAKYVPLLLKKEGGMQSNNGWTALMNSAYKNKLDCVKLLKEKEKDMKTTREAQVKDDTQIYPSGLTALDIARLKGHYEIIEFLSN
;
A
#
# COMPACT_ATOMS: atom_id res chain seq x y z
N MET A 1 15.61 -14.12 20.87
CA MET A 1 16.29 -14.76 22.01
C MET A 1 15.59 -16.07 22.31
N ALA A 2 16.33 -17.09 22.73
CA ALA A 2 15.74 -18.36 23.14
C ALA A 2 14.92 -18.19 24.44
N PRO A 3 13.89 -19.02 24.68
CA PRO A 3 13.04 -18.93 25.86
C PRO A 3 13.82 -18.95 27.18
N GLU A 4 14.82 -19.83 27.31
CA GLU A 4 15.66 -19.96 28.50
C GLU A 4 16.60 -18.76 28.69
N THR A 5 17.07 -18.15 27.60
CA THR A 5 17.87 -16.92 27.66
C THR A 5 17.03 -15.73 28.11
N LEU A 6 15.76 -15.70 27.70
CA LEU A 6 14.82 -14.67 28.11
C LEU A 6 14.35 -14.84 29.57
N ALA A 7 14.14 -16.08 30.01
CA ALA A 7 13.67 -16.39 31.35
C ALA A 7 14.78 -16.29 32.41
N ASN A 8 15.98 -16.80 32.11
CA ASN A 8 17.03 -17.01 33.10
C ASN A 8 18.34 -16.25 32.78
N GLY A 9 18.41 -15.52 31.66
CA GLY A 9 19.62 -14.80 31.23
C GLY A 9 20.80 -15.69 30.84
N MET A 10 20.61 -17.01 30.77
CA MET A 10 21.66 -17.97 30.45
C MET A 10 21.74 -18.23 28.94
N THR A 11 22.96 -18.39 28.43
CA THR A 11 23.25 -18.84 27.07
C THR A 11 23.86 -20.23 27.11
N SER A 12 23.53 -21.03 26.12
CA SER A 12 23.99 -22.42 25.95
C SER A 12 24.04 -22.77 24.45
N HIS A 13 24.67 -23.89 24.12
CA HIS A 13 24.68 -24.41 22.74
C HIS A 13 23.26 -24.61 22.19
N ALA A 14 22.29 -25.00 23.03
CA ALA A 14 20.90 -25.13 22.63
C ALA A 14 20.23 -23.77 22.34
N SER A 15 20.66 -22.70 23.03
CA SER A 15 20.20 -21.33 22.75
C SER A 15 20.79 -20.77 21.45
N ASP A 16 22.01 -21.19 21.08
CA ASP A 16 22.64 -20.85 19.79
C ASP A 16 21.92 -21.54 18.64
N VAL A 17 21.57 -22.82 18.80
CA VAL A 17 20.75 -23.57 17.81
C VAL A 17 19.38 -22.92 17.62
N TRP A 18 18.76 -22.39 18.68
CA TRP A 18 17.53 -21.62 18.56
C TRP A 18 17.73 -20.32 17.76
N ALA A 19 18.82 -19.60 18.02
CA ALA A 19 19.15 -18.39 17.27
C ALA A 19 19.38 -18.68 15.78
N LEU A 20 20.04 -19.81 15.46
CA LEU A 20 20.18 -20.30 14.09
C LEU A 20 18.80 -20.55 13.45
N GLY A 21 17.87 -21.18 14.19
CA GLY A 21 16.49 -21.36 13.71
C GLY A 21 15.78 -20.04 13.39
N VAL A 22 15.98 -19.01 14.22
CA VAL A 22 15.45 -17.66 13.94
C VAL A 22 16.00 -17.11 12.63
N ILE A 23 17.32 -17.23 12.40
CA ILE A 23 17.96 -16.77 11.17
C ILE A 23 17.41 -17.54 9.96
N VAL A 24 17.31 -18.86 10.05
CA VAL A 24 16.76 -19.70 8.98
C VAL A 24 15.30 -19.35 8.67
N TYR A 25 14.49 -19.10 9.70
CA TYR A 25 13.11 -18.61 9.53
C TYR A 25 13.09 -17.25 8.81
N GLU A 26 13.91 -16.29 9.26
CA GLU A 26 13.98 -14.95 8.68
C GLU A 26 14.40 -14.99 7.22
N LEU A 27 15.34 -15.85 6.86
CA LEU A 27 15.77 -16.05 5.48
C LEU A 27 14.66 -16.68 4.62
N ALA A 28 13.92 -17.64 5.17
CA ALA A 28 12.85 -18.32 4.45
C ALA A 28 11.63 -17.42 4.20
N VAL A 29 11.28 -16.55 5.17
CA VAL A 29 10.03 -15.76 5.14
C VAL A 29 10.27 -14.27 4.85
N LEU A 30 11.53 -13.81 4.90
CA LEU A 30 11.95 -12.40 4.78
C LEU A 30 11.27 -11.48 5.81
N LYS A 31 10.88 -12.05 6.96
CA LYS A 31 10.25 -11.35 8.09
C LYS A 31 10.78 -11.90 9.39
N LYS A 32 10.90 -11.01 10.38
CA LYS A 32 11.21 -11.40 11.76
C LYS A 32 10.08 -12.26 12.32
N PRO A 33 10.39 -13.41 12.95
CA PRO A 33 9.36 -14.22 13.60
C PRO A 33 8.74 -13.46 14.78
N GLU A 34 7.41 -13.34 14.78
CA GLU A 34 6.64 -12.77 15.89
C GLU A 34 6.35 -13.83 16.96
N PHE A 35 7.39 -14.29 17.65
CA PHE A 35 7.22 -15.28 18.74
C PHE A 35 6.59 -14.70 20.01
N LEU A 36 6.63 -13.37 20.18
CA LEU A 36 6.07 -12.67 21.32
C LEU A 36 4.97 -11.73 20.82
N SER A 37 3.72 -11.99 21.21
CA SER A 37 2.67 -10.98 21.11
C SER A 37 2.91 -9.89 22.16
N ARG A 38 2.22 -8.74 22.09
CA ARG A 38 2.45 -7.51 22.89
C ARG A 38 2.32 -7.64 24.43
N GLN A 39 2.40 -8.83 25.02
CA GLN A 39 2.37 -9.07 26.47
C GLN A 39 3.64 -9.77 26.98
N HIS A 40 3.93 -9.58 28.27
CA HIS A 40 5.20 -9.89 28.90
C HIS A 40 5.61 -11.38 28.84
N SER A 41 6.93 -11.61 28.72
CA SER A 41 7.60 -12.82 28.26
C SER A 41 7.37 -14.13 29.04
N ASN A 42 6.86 -14.07 30.26
CA ASN A 42 6.89 -15.24 31.17
C ASN A 42 5.61 -16.09 31.12
N THR A 43 4.59 -15.68 30.37
CA THR A 43 3.32 -16.41 30.23
C THR A 43 3.13 -17.08 28.87
N ILE A 44 4.05 -16.91 27.92
CA ILE A 44 3.90 -17.34 26.52
C ILE A 44 4.45 -18.75 26.28
N PHE A 45 5.60 -19.07 26.89
CA PHE A 45 6.30 -20.34 26.66
C PHE A 45 5.83 -21.44 27.62
N ILE A 46 4.58 -21.88 27.45
CA ILE A 46 3.99 -23.02 28.17
C ILE A 46 4.25 -24.34 27.45
N ASP A 47 4.18 -25.47 28.17
CA ASP A 47 4.40 -26.79 27.57
C ASP A 47 3.44 -27.05 26.40
N GLY A 48 3.99 -27.55 25.28
CA GLY A 48 3.26 -27.71 24.01
C GLY A 48 3.21 -26.47 23.10
N TRP A 49 3.69 -25.30 23.53
CA TRP A 49 3.81 -24.13 22.64
C TRP A 49 4.81 -24.40 21.51
N ARG A 50 4.43 -24.02 20.29
CA ARG A 50 5.29 -24.04 19.10
C ARG A 50 5.04 -22.77 18.27
N PRO A 51 6.08 -22.20 17.64
CA PRO A 51 5.90 -21.07 16.75
C PRO A 51 5.12 -21.48 15.49
N ASP A 52 4.38 -20.53 14.93
CA ASP A 52 3.70 -20.73 13.66
C ASP A 52 4.73 -20.73 12.50
N LEU A 53 4.85 -21.88 11.85
CA LEU A 53 5.73 -22.12 10.71
C LEU A 53 4.96 -22.21 9.37
N SER A 54 3.66 -21.87 9.36
CA SER A 54 2.80 -21.93 8.17
C SER A 54 3.30 -21.08 7.00
N ALA A 55 4.03 -19.99 7.30
CA ALA A 55 4.61 -19.09 6.32
C ALA A 55 5.83 -19.66 5.56
N ILE A 56 6.39 -20.79 6.00
CA ILE A 56 7.55 -21.43 5.35
C ILE A 56 7.03 -22.43 4.34
N GLU A 57 7.20 -22.17 3.04
CA GLU A 57 6.70 -23.04 1.96
C GLU A 57 7.51 -24.33 1.79
N ASP A 58 8.83 -24.26 2.01
CA ASP A 58 9.75 -25.38 1.84
C ASP A 58 9.60 -26.41 2.98
N ALA A 59 9.21 -27.64 2.63
CA ALA A 59 8.94 -28.71 3.59
C ALA A 59 10.20 -29.18 4.34
N PHE A 60 11.37 -29.09 3.72
CA PHE A 60 12.64 -29.46 4.34
C PHE A 60 13.05 -28.43 5.39
N ILE A 61 13.02 -27.14 5.04
CA ILE A 61 13.28 -26.04 5.98
C ILE A 61 12.27 -26.05 7.12
N ARG A 62 10.99 -26.28 6.81
CA ARG A 62 9.95 -26.42 7.84
C ARG A 62 10.27 -27.56 8.81
N GLY A 63 10.67 -28.73 8.30
CA GLY A 63 11.05 -29.88 9.13
C GLY A 63 12.29 -29.63 10.01
N ILE A 64 13.27 -28.86 9.53
CA ILE A 64 14.42 -28.44 10.35
C ILE A 64 13.95 -27.51 11.47
N LEU A 65 13.14 -26.51 11.16
CA LEU A 65 12.66 -25.52 12.12
C LEU A 65 11.73 -26.12 13.19
N GLU A 66 10.93 -27.14 12.83
CA GLU A 66 10.11 -27.90 13.79
C GLU A 66 10.93 -28.65 14.84
N ARG A 67 12.16 -29.05 14.49
CA ARG A 67 13.12 -29.71 15.41
C ARG A 67 13.89 -28.69 16.25
N ILE A 68 14.19 -27.52 15.70
CA ILE A 68 14.91 -26.45 16.40
C ILE A 68 14.00 -25.74 17.42
N PHE A 69 12.77 -25.41 17.05
CA PHE A 69 11.84 -24.65 17.89
C PHE A 69 11.08 -25.53 18.89
N VAL A 70 11.84 -26.13 19.81
CA VAL A 70 11.35 -26.91 20.95
C VAL A 70 11.70 -26.18 22.24
N LEU A 71 10.72 -26.00 23.14
CA LEU A 71 10.94 -25.22 24.37
C LEU A 71 12.00 -25.83 25.30
N ASN A 72 11.98 -27.15 25.48
CA ASN A 72 12.98 -27.84 26.29
C ASN A 72 14.35 -27.84 25.57
N PRO A 73 15.39 -27.17 26.12
CA PRO A 73 16.70 -27.07 25.48
C PRO A 73 17.37 -28.44 25.23
N GLU A 74 17.18 -29.40 26.14
CA GLU A 74 17.76 -30.75 26.05
C GLU A 74 17.16 -31.59 24.91
N LYS A 75 16.01 -31.19 24.37
CA LYS A 75 15.35 -31.85 23.24
C LYS A 75 15.70 -31.25 21.88
N ARG A 76 16.47 -30.16 21.84
CA ARG A 76 16.90 -29.54 20.59
C ARG A 76 18.05 -30.33 19.99
N PRO A 77 18.13 -30.43 18.65
CA PRO A 77 19.24 -31.11 18.01
C PRO A 77 20.56 -30.37 18.26
N THR A 78 21.62 -31.13 18.37
CA THR A 78 22.98 -30.60 18.40
C THR A 78 23.39 -30.06 17.03
N ALA A 79 24.41 -29.20 16.99
CA ALA A 79 24.97 -28.71 15.73
C ALA A 79 25.47 -29.86 14.83
N GLY A 80 26.02 -30.92 15.43
CA GLY A 80 26.47 -32.13 14.72
C GLY A 80 25.30 -32.91 14.10
N GLU A 81 24.20 -33.09 14.82
CA GLU A 81 23.00 -33.74 14.29
C GLU A 81 22.34 -32.93 13.17
N LEU A 82 22.31 -31.60 13.29
CA LEU A 82 21.85 -30.72 12.22
C LEU A 82 22.74 -30.80 10.98
N ALA A 83 24.06 -30.82 11.16
CA ALA A 83 25.00 -30.99 10.05
C ALA A 83 24.81 -32.35 9.35
N SER A 84 24.63 -33.43 10.12
CA SER A 84 24.35 -34.76 9.57
C SER A 84 23.02 -34.83 8.83
N LEU A 85 21.98 -34.09 9.25
CA LEU A 85 20.70 -34.02 8.53
C LEU A 85 20.83 -33.31 7.18
N LEU A 86 21.67 -32.27 7.14
CA LEU A 86 22.00 -31.58 5.89
C LEU A 86 22.81 -32.50 4.96
N GLN A 87 23.74 -33.30 5.50
CA GLN A 87 24.58 -34.23 4.73
C GLN A 87 23.88 -35.53 4.30
N ALA A 88 22.95 -36.06 5.10
CA ALA A 88 22.18 -37.26 4.76
C ALA A 88 21.20 -37.02 3.59
N SER A 89 20.92 -35.75 3.28
CA SER A 89 20.16 -35.33 2.10
C SER A 89 20.94 -35.55 0.79
N ASP A 90 22.27 -35.74 0.87
CA ASP A 90 23.18 -35.95 -0.26
C ASP A 90 23.53 -37.43 -0.51
N ILE A 91 23.06 -38.37 0.32
CA ILE A 91 23.45 -39.79 0.20
C ILE A 91 22.21 -40.71 0.18
N SER A 92 21.60 -40.84 -0.99
CA SER A 92 21.03 -42.11 -1.43
C SER A 92 21.16 -42.26 -2.94
N GLY A 93 21.69 -43.41 -3.36
CA GLY A 93 22.24 -43.65 -4.68
C GLY A 93 21.24 -43.77 -5.83
N ASP A 94 21.85 -43.75 -7.03
CA ASP A 94 21.34 -43.99 -8.38
C ASP A 94 20.40 -42.96 -9.01
N LYS A 95 20.98 -41.82 -9.44
CA LYS A 95 20.62 -41.04 -10.67
C LYS A 95 21.62 -39.88 -10.93
N GLN A 96 22.91 -40.20 -11.08
CA GLN A 96 23.99 -39.20 -11.04
C GLN A 96 24.26 -38.36 -12.30
N GLN A 97 23.41 -38.34 -13.33
CA GLN A 97 23.66 -37.47 -14.51
C GLN A 97 22.57 -36.41 -14.77
N ALA A 98 21.40 -36.53 -14.13
CA ALA A 98 20.31 -35.55 -14.28
C ALA A 98 20.09 -34.67 -13.03
N GLN A 99 20.63 -35.06 -11.87
CA GLN A 99 20.50 -34.31 -10.62
C GLN A 99 21.63 -33.31 -10.39
N GLY A 100 22.86 -33.58 -10.85
CA GLY A 100 23.99 -32.64 -10.72
C GLY A 100 23.75 -31.32 -11.46
N THR A 101 23.26 -31.40 -12.70
CA THR A 101 22.92 -30.23 -13.52
C THR A 101 21.76 -29.41 -12.92
N ALA A 102 20.74 -30.07 -12.38
CA ALA A 102 19.61 -29.40 -11.75
C ALA A 102 19.95 -28.71 -10.42
N VAL A 103 20.95 -29.21 -9.69
CA VAL A 103 21.44 -28.59 -8.45
C VAL A 103 22.40 -27.44 -8.75
N GLU A 104 23.26 -27.57 -9.76
CA GLU A 104 24.11 -26.48 -10.25
C GLU A 104 23.26 -25.33 -10.81
N ASP A 105 22.23 -25.61 -11.61
CA ASP A 105 21.31 -24.59 -12.13
C ASP A 105 20.55 -23.87 -11.01
N LYS A 106 20.17 -24.59 -9.95
CA LYS A 106 19.54 -24.01 -8.76
C LYS A 106 20.51 -23.15 -7.96
N CYS A 107 21.75 -23.59 -7.78
CA CYS A 107 22.79 -22.80 -7.12
C CYS A 107 23.11 -21.52 -7.90
N MET A 108 23.26 -21.60 -9.22
CA MET A 108 23.47 -20.42 -10.08
C MET A 108 22.28 -19.46 -10.03
N SER A 109 21.05 -19.98 -9.99
CA SER A 109 19.83 -19.16 -9.84
C SER A 109 19.76 -18.47 -8.47
N LEU A 110 20.12 -19.17 -7.40
CA LEU A 110 20.23 -18.63 -6.05
C LEU A 110 21.32 -17.56 -5.95
N GLU A 111 22.48 -17.79 -6.56
CA GLU A 111 23.59 -16.85 -6.58
C GLU A 111 23.25 -15.59 -7.40
N ALA A 112 22.55 -15.75 -8.53
CA ALA A 112 22.01 -14.62 -9.30
C ALA A 112 20.96 -13.83 -8.52
N ALA A 113 20.08 -14.51 -7.78
CA ALA A 113 19.09 -13.88 -6.92
C ALA A 113 19.76 -13.12 -5.75
N LEU A 114 20.79 -13.71 -5.14
CA LEU A 114 21.57 -13.10 -4.05
C LEU A 114 22.31 -11.85 -4.54
N ASN A 115 22.98 -11.94 -5.70
CA ASN A 115 23.66 -10.80 -6.31
C ASN A 115 22.69 -9.67 -6.67
N LYS A 116 21.51 -10.00 -7.17
CA LYS A 116 20.45 -9.01 -7.44
C LYS A 116 19.92 -8.36 -6.16
N ALA A 117 19.78 -9.14 -5.08
CA ALA A 117 19.39 -8.62 -3.77
C ALA A 117 20.46 -7.66 -3.21
N ASN A 118 21.74 -8.04 -3.28
CA ASN A 118 22.87 -7.20 -2.85
C ASN A 118 22.96 -5.89 -3.64
N ALA A 119 22.76 -5.93 -4.97
CA ALA A 119 22.71 -4.73 -5.80
C ALA A 119 21.55 -3.80 -5.39
N ARG A 120 20.40 -4.38 -5.01
CA ARG A 120 19.25 -3.63 -4.54
C ARG A 120 19.47 -3.01 -3.16
N ILE A 121 20.13 -3.72 -2.24
CA ILE A 121 20.55 -3.20 -0.93
C ILE A 121 21.47 -1.99 -1.13
N THR A 122 22.50 -2.13 -1.95
CA THR A 122 23.46 -1.04 -2.24
C THR A 122 22.76 0.20 -2.82
N SER A 123 21.78 -0.01 -3.72
CA SER A 123 20.96 1.09 -4.28
C SER A 123 20.08 1.76 -3.22
N LEU A 124 19.50 0.99 -2.31
CA LEU A 124 18.69 1.51 -1.20
C LEU A 124 19.54 2.30 -0.22
N GLU A 125 20.73 1.84 0.13
CA GLU A 125 21.67 2.54 1.00
C GLU A 125 22.08 3.90 0.39
N LYS A 126 22.38 3.93 -0.91
CA LYS A 126 22.66 5.19 -1.63
C LYS A 126 21.48 6.16 -1.56
N ASN A 127 20.27 5.66 -1.80
CA ASN A 127 19.06 6.49 -1.72
C ASN A 127 18.80 6.99 -0.29
N LEU A 128 19.07 6.18 0.73
CA LEU A 128 18.94 6.56 2.12
C LEU A 128 19.95 7.67 2.49
N LYS A 129 21.20 7.56 2.02
CA LYS A 129 22.23 8.60 2.17
C LYS A 129 21.78 9.93 1.56
N VAL A 130 21.25 9.92 0.34
CA VAL A 130 20.75 11.12 -0.36
C VAL A 130 19.56 11.75 0.38
N LYS A 131 18.66 10.92 0.94
CA LYS A 131 17.54 11.44 1.73
C LYS A 131 18.02 12.05 3.05
N SER A 132 18.99 11.43 3.71
CA SER A 132 19.61 11.95 4.95
C SER A 132 20.16 13.36 4.76
N THR A 133 20.96 13.57 3.72
CA THR A 133 21.56 14.90 3.44
C THR A 133 20.50 15.94 3.09
N LYS A 134 19.42 15.56 2.41
CA LYS A 134 18.30 16.46 2.13
C LYS A 134 17.54 16.86 3.40
N ILE A 135 17.34 15.93 4.34
CA ILE A 135 16.74 16.21 5.64
C ILE A 135 17.61 17.20 6.42
N GLU A 136 18.92 16.96 6.52
CA GLU A 136 19.85 17.88 7.19
C GLU A 136 19.83 19.29 6.59
N THR A 137 19.67 19.39 5.26
CA THR A 137 19.57 20.68 4.57
C THR A 137 18.27 21.40 4.90
N LEU A 138 17.14 20.67 4.90
CA LEU A 138 15.83 21.23 5.25
C LEU A 138 15.78 21.66 6.72
N GLU A 139 16.39 20.90 7.63
CA GLU A 139 16.50 21.28 9.05
C GLU A 139 17.28 22.59 9.23
N LYS A 140 18.39 22.76 8.49
CA LYS A 140 19.14 24.03 8.48
C LYS A 140 18.28 25.19 7.97
N GLN A 141 17.54 24.99 6.87
CA GLN A 141 16.64 26.00 6.32
C GLN A 141 15.52 26.36 7.29
N TYR A 142 14.88 25.37 7.92
CA TYR A 142 13.83 25.57 8.92
C TYR A 142 14.35 26.38 10.13
N LYS A 143 15.55 26.04 10.63
CA LYS A 143 16.17 26.76 11.74
C LYS A 143 16.48 28.22 11.39
N SER A 144 16.87 28.49 10.15
CA SER A 144 17.07 29.86 9.65
C SER A 144 15.74 30.63 9.59
N LEU A 145 14.69 29.99 9.05
CA LEU A 145 13.37 30.62 8.92
C LEU A 145 12.75 30.92 10.28
N SER A 146 12.90 30.01 11.25
CA SER A 146 12.46 30.20 12.63
C SER A 146 13.09 31.43 13.27
N LYS A 147 14.39 31.67 13.08
CA LYS A 147 15.07 32.89 13.57
C LYS A 147 14.49 34.18 12.96
N ILE A 148 14.16 34.15 11.67
CA ILE A 148 13.56 35.31 10.97
C ILE A 148 12.17 35.60 11.55
N VAL A 149 11.35 34.56 11.77
CA VAL A 149 10.02 34.70 12.38
C VAL A 149 10.12 35.29 13.78
N GLU A 150 11.06 34.82 14.61
CA GLU A 150 11.29 35.39 15.95
C GLU A 150 11.72 36.86 15.89
N GLN A 151 12.58 37.24 14.93
CA GLN A 151 12.96 38.63 14.70
C GLN A 151 11.75 39.50 14.33
N HIS A 152 10.92 39.04 13.39
CA HIS A 152 9.72 39.76 12.98
C HIS A 152 8.70 39.89 14.11
N GLN A 153 8.53 38.86 14.94
CA GLN A 153 7.66 38.94 16.12
C GLN A 153 8.15 40.00 17.12
N LYS A 154 9.46 40.08 17.36
CA LYS A 154 10.05 41.14 18.22
C LYS A 154 9.85 42.54 17.64
N GLN A 155 10.05 42.70 16.33
CA GLN A 155 9.79 43.98 15.66
C GLN A 155 8.32 44.39 15.76
N PHE A 156 7.39 43.45 15.53
CA PHE A 156 5.96 43.70 15.62
C PHE A 156 5.53 44.08 17.05
N ALA A 157 6.07 43.40 18.05
CA ALA A 157 5.81 43.73 19.46
C ALA A 157 6.28 45.14 19.81
N LYS A 158 7.43 45.58 19.29
CA LYS A 158 7.95 46.94 19.49
C LYS A 158 7.04 48.00 18.88
N VAL A 159 6.66 47.82 17.61
CA VAL A 159 5.73 48.74 16.92
C VAL A 159 4.39 48.84 17.67
N ASN A 160 3.90 47.73 18.20
CA ASN A 160 2.65 47.72 18.95
C ASN A 160 2.75 48.49 20.28
N GLU A 161 3.89 48.44 20.98
CA GLU A 161 4.10 49.28 22.16
C GLU A 161 4.28 50.77 21.82
N ASP A 162 5.00 51.08 20.74
CA ASP A 162 5.15 52.47 20.28
C ASP A 162 3.76 53.09 19.95
N LEU A 163 2.85 52.30 19.34
CA LEU A 163 1.49 52.72 19.02
C LEU A 163 0.62 52.95 20.27
N LYS A 164 0.75 52.09 21.29
CA LYS A 164 0.06 52.27 22.58
C LYS A 164 0.52 53.53 23.29
N GLN A 165 1.81 53.84 23.26
CA GLN A 165 2.35 55.04 23.89
C GLN A 165 1.84 56.32 23.21
N GLN A 166 1.64 56.30 21.89
CA GLN A 166 1.04 57.42 21.15
C GLN A 166 -0.45 57.63 21.52
N LEU A 167 -1.22 56.57 21.75
CA LEU A 167 -2.64 56.63 22.13
C LEU A 167 -2.88 57.18 23.54
N VAL A 168 -1.88 57.17 24.43
CA VAL A 168 -2.01 57.70 25.80
C VAL A 168 -1.85 59.23 25.87
N GLN A 169 -1.39 59.89 24.80
CA GLN A 169 -1.11 61.34 24.79
C GLN A 169 -2.25 62.25 24.30
N GLU A 170 -3.44 61.74 23.97
CA GLU A 170 -4.56 62.61 23.59
C GLU A 170 -5.28 63.24 24.82
N PRO A 171 -5.56 64.56 24.83
CA PRO A 171 -6.16 65.23 25.98
C PRO A 171 -7.67 64.93 26.12
N LYS A 172 -8.10 64.62 27.35
CA LYS A 172 -9.47 64.33 27.78
C LYS A 172 -10.44 65.50 27.48
N ILE A 173 -11.39 65.27 26.58
CA ILE A 173 -12.60 66.10 26.45
C ILE A 173 -13.69 65.52 27.37
N ILE A 174 -14.20 66.34 28.29
CA ILE A 174 -15.27 65.99 29.24
C ILE A 174 -16.62 66.00 28.51
N PRO A 175 -17.44 64.92 28.52
CA PRO A 175 -18.72 64.93 27.83
C PRO A 175 -19.88 65.42 28.71
N ASN A 176 -20.79 66.13 28.06
CA ASN A 176 -22.03 66.74 28.53
C ASN A 176 -23.12 65.69 28.92
N PRO A 177 -23.97 65.94 29.94
CA PRO A 177 -25.02 65.02 30.42
C PRO A 177 -26.08 64.57 29.41
N SER A 178 -26.31 65.33 28.34
CA SER A 178 -27.25 65.02 27.25
C SER A 178 -26.75 63.87 26.36
N SER A 179 -25.43 63.65 26.29
CA SER A 179 -24.82 62.54 25.54
C SER A 179 -25.01 61.19 26.25
N LEU A 180 -25.11 61.19 27.59
CA LEU A 180 -25.30 59.98 28.40
C LEU A 180 -26.71 59.37 28.27
N LYS A 181 -27.72 60.18 27.93
CA LYS A 181 -29.09 59.69 27.71
C LYS A 181 -29.22 58.94 26.37
N ALA A 182 -28.52 59.41 25.32
CA ALA A 182 -28.44 58.72 24.03
C ALA A 182 -27.61 57.42 24.11
N ILE A 183 -26.61 57.37 24.99
CA ILE A 183 -25.77 56.17 25.20
C ILE A 183 -26.55 55.07 25.97
N LYS A 184 -27.37 55.43 26.97
CA LYS A 184 -28.19 54.45 27.70
C LYS A 184 -29.35 53.88 26.88
N GLN A 185 -29.93 54.65 25.96
CA GLN A 185 -30.97 54.13 25.05
C GLN A 185 -30.40 53.25 23.92
N ASN A 186 -29.13 53.43 23.54
CA ASN A 186 -28.45 52.55 22.57
C ASN A 186 -27.79 51.31 23.19
N GLN A 187 -27.70 51.20 24.53
CA GLN A 187 -27.17 50.02 25.24
C GLN A 187 -28.20 48.91 25.48
N ALA A 188 -29.49 49.13 25.18
CA ALA A 188 -30.51 48.08 25.27
C ALA A 188 -30.66 47.25 23.97
N CYS A 189 -30.07 47.69 22.84
CA CYS A 189 -30.27 47.06 21.52
C CYS A 189 -28.97 46.62 20.82
N LYS A 190 -27.85 46.47 21.53
CA LYS A 190 -26.59 45.92 20.98
C LYS A 190 -25.96 44.92 21.94
N GLY A 191 -26.62 43.78 22.11
CA GLY A 191 -25.89 42.52 22.03
C GLY A 191 -25.63 42.24 20.55
N ASP A 192 -24.44 41.76 20.22
CA ASP A 192 -23.95 41.49 18.86
C ASP A 192 -23.25 42.65 18.13
N ALA A 193 -21.98 42.38 17.80
CA ALA A 193 -21.06 43.08 16.92
C ALA A 193 -20.52 44.46 17.37
N VAL A 194 -19.26 44.49 17.85
CA VAL A 194 -18.12 45.21 17.23
C VAL A 194 -16.80 44.53 17.65
N GLN A 195 -16.07 44.04 16.65
CA GLN A 195 -14.67 43.63 16.72
C GLN A 195 -13.72 44.84 16.62
N GLN A 196 -12.45 44.56 16.97
CA GLN A 196 -11.18 45.01 16.36
C GLN A 196 -10.28 45.75 17.37
N TYR A 197 -9.00 45.42 17.57
CA TYR A 197 -8.00 44.87 16.66
C TYR A 197 -7.03 43.92 17.39
N SER A 198 -6.84 42.69 16.89
CA SER A 198 -5.54 42.00 16.91
C SER A 198 -5.57 40.74 16.05
N SER A 199 -4.56 40.61 15.18
CA SER A 199 -4.17 39.42 14.40
C SER A 199 -5.25 38.72 13.54
N THR A 200 -5.33 39.08 12.26
CA THR A 200 -5.98 38.27 11.23
C THR A 200 -5.08 37.09 10.84
N SER A 201 -5.16 36.02 11.61
CA SER A 201 -4.88 34.66 11.14
C SER A 201 -6.16 34.07 10.53
N PRO A 202 -6.09 33.21 9.50
CA PRO A 202 -7.27 32.59 8.86
C PRO A 202 -8.12 31.68 9.78
N GLN A 203 -7.83 31.66 11.09
CA GLN A 203 -8.52 30.87 12.11
C GLN A 203 -9.77 31.55 12.69
N SER A 204 -10.00 32.84 12.43
CA SER A 204 -11.18 33.56 12.95
C SER A 204 -12.51 33.08 12.36
N SER A 205 -12.50 32.33 11.25
CA SER A 205 -13.69 31.75 10.60
C SER A 205 -13.92 30.27 10.95
N TRP A 206 -13.05 29.65 11.75
CA TRP A 206 -13.12 28.22 12.01
C TRP A 206 -14.19 27.89 13.05
N THR A 207 -15.00 26.88 12.74
CA THR A 207 -15.94 26.33 13.71
C THR A 207 -15.18 25.71 14.90
N PRO A 208 -15.82 25.52 16.06
CA PRO A 208 -15.20 24.80 17.18
C PRO A 208 -14.69 23.41 16.79
N LEU A 209 -15.41 22.71 15.91
CA LEU A 209 -15.01 21.40 15.39
C LEU A 209 -13.73 21.50 14.53
N MET A 210 -13.62 22.51 13.66
CA MET A 210 -12.42 22.72 12.85
C MET A 210 -11.19 23.06 13.69
N ARG A 211 -11.35 23.89 14.73
CA ARG A 211 -10.25 24.19 15.68
C ARG A 211 -9.82 22.95 16.45
N ALA A 212 -10.78 22.16 16.94
CA ALA A 212 -10.49 20.91 17.63
C ALA A 212 -9.76 19.91 16.71
N ALA A 213 -10.23 19.78 15.46
CA ALA A 213 -9.60 18.94 14.46
C ALA A 213 -8.16 19.37 14.13
N ALA A 214 -7.91 20.67 14.00
CA ALA A 214 -6.57 21.20 13.72
C ALA A 214 -5.60 21.10 14.91
N THR A 215 -6.11 20.97 16.14
CA THR A 215 -5.31 20.91 17.38
C THR A 215 -5.22 19.51 17.98
N GLY A 216 -5.99 18.54 17.45
CA GLY A 216 -6.04 17.19 17.97
C GLY A 216 -6.88 17.04 19.25
N ASP A 217 -7.71 18.02 19.59
CA ASP A 217 -8.59 17.94 20.76
C ASP A 217 -9.79 17.02 20.49
N ILE A 218 -9.57 15.72 20.68
CA ILE A 218 -10.58 14.68 20.47
C ILE A 218 -11.83 14.86 21.32
N LYS A 219 -11.72 15.44 22.52
CA LYS A 219 -12.87 15.65 23.42
C LYS A 219 -13.76 16.76 22.88
N THR A 220 -13.16 17.88 22.52
CA THR A 220 -13.91 18.99 21.91
C THR A 220 -14.46 18.60 20.54
N ALA A 221 -13.71 17.84 19.73
CA ALA A 221 -14.19 17.32 18.46
C ALA A 221 -15.43 16.42 18.66
N ARG A 222 -15.40 15.53 19.66
CA ARG A 222 -16.54 14.66 20.00
C ARG A 222 -17.78 15.46 20.41
N ASN A 223 -17.61 16.50 21.20
CA ASN A 223 -18.72 17.32 21.70
C ASN A 223 -19.41 18.13 20.59
N HIS A 224 -18.69 18.43 19.50
CA HIS A 224 -19.20 19.25 18.39
C HIS A 224 -19.53 18.44 17.13
N LEU A 225 -19.50 17.11 17.20
CA LEU A 225 -19.95 16.24 16.12
C LEU A 225 -21.48 16.29 15.98
N PRO A 226 -22.04 16.51 14.78
CA PRO A 226 -23.47 16.45 14.57
C PRO A 226 -23.98 15.02 14.81
N LYS A 227 -24.99 14.88 15.69
CA LYS A 227 -25.60 13.58 16.09
C LYS A 227 -26.16 12.74 14.93
N ASN A 228 -26.34 13.35 13.76
CA ASN A 228 -27.09 12.77 12.65
C ASN A 228 -26.19 12.18 11.54
N GLY A 229 -24.86 12.16 11.71
CA GLY A 229 -23.92 11.54 10.77
C GLY A 229 -23.86 12.15 9.36
N ARG A 230 -24.62 13.21 9.08
CA ARG A 230 -24.51 13.95 7.82
C ARG A 230 -23.23 14.78 7.82
N LYS A 231 -22.29 14.41 6.97
CA LYS A 231 -21.08 15.20 6.67
C LYS A 231 -21.51 16.57 6.17
N SER A 232 -21.32 17.60 6.99
CA SER A 232 -21.48 18.99 6.58
C SER A 232 -20.18 19.49 5.96
N ALA A 233 -20.22 20.58 5.19
CA ALA A 233 -19.00 21.23 4.69
C ALA A 233 -17.98 21.53 5.82
N SER A 234 -18.47 21.79 7.04
CA SER A 234 -17.62 21.97 8.22
C SER A 234 -16.99 20.67 8.74
N GLY A 235 -17.67 19.53 8.58
CA GLY A 235 -17.14 18.20 8.91
C GLY A 235 -16.09 17.73 7.91
N ASP A 236 -16.33 17.96 6.61
CA ASP A 236 -15.33 17.68 5.57
C ASP A 236 -14.09 18.57 5.78
N ALA A 237 -14.27 19.88 6.03
CA ALA A 237 -13.16 20.76 6.36
C ALA A 237 -12.40 20.34 7.63
N ALA A 238 -13.11 19.92 8.68
CA ALA A 238 -12.48 19.40 9.89
C ALA A 238 -11.69 18.10 9.62
N LEU A 239 -12.19 17.19 8.80
CA LEU A 239 -11.49 15.96 8.42
C LEU A 239 -10.18 16.27 7.71
N ILE A 240 -10.20 17.20 6.74
CA ILE A 240 -8.99 17.66 6.04
C ILE A 240 -7.99 18.29 7.01
N LEU A 241 -8.45 19.14 7.94
CA LEU A 241 -7.59 19.79 8.92
C LEU A 241 -6.93 18.78 9.87
N ALA A 242 -7.69 17.83 10.40
CA ALA A 242 -7.16 16.76 11.26
C ALA A 242 -6.14 15.90 10.50
N ALA A 243 -6.46 15.51 9.26
CA ALA A 243 -5.58 14.68 8.45
C ALA A 243 -4.26 15.40 8.12
N ARG A 244 -4.32 16.69 7.74
CA ARG A 244 -3.13 17.52 7.49
C ARG A 244 -2.28 17.74 8.74
N ALA A 245 -2.92 17.84 9.91
CA ALA A 245 -2.25 17.98 11.19
C ALA A 245 -1.72 16.63 11.75
N GLY A 246 -2.09 15.51 11.14
CA GLY A 246 -1.64 14.17 11.54
C GLY A 246 -2.41 13.56 12.71
N HIS A 247 -3.58 14.09 13.06
CA HIS A 247 -4.40 13.62 14.17
C HIS A 247 -5.31 12.46 13.72
N GLU A 248 -4.73 11.27 13.62
CA GLU A 248 -5.42 10.07 13.13
C GLU A 248 -6.63 9.68 13.99
N ASP A 249 -6.54 9.85 15.30
CA ASP A 249 -7.64 9.61 16.24
C ASP A 249 -8.85 10.52 15.99
N VAL A 250 -8.61 11.78 15.63
CA VAL A 250 -9.66 12.70 15.22
C VAL A 250 -10.17 12.36 13.81
N VAL A 251 -9.32 11.91 12.90
CA VAL A 251 -9.74 11.40 11.58
C VAL A 251 -10.68 10.21 11.74
N GLU A 252 -10.33 9.21 12.56
CA GLU A 252 -11.18 8.03 12.82
C GLU A 252 -12.45 8.39 13.61
N LEU A 253 -12.45 9.48 14.36
CA LEU A 253 -13.67 10.01 14.99
C LEU A 253 -14.60 10.68 13.96
N LEU A 254 -14.05 11.42 13.00
CA LEU A 254 -14.80 12.19 12.00
C LEU A 254 -15.29 11.34 10.82
N ASP A 255 -14.48 10.40 10.33
CA ASP A 255 -14.81 9.44 9.28
C ASP A 255 -14.28 8.05 9.64
N PRO A 256 -15.03 7.31 10.49
CA PRO A 256 -14.57 6.05 11.03
C PRO A 256 -14.30 4.99 9.96
N THR A 257 -13.25 4.20 10.16
CA THR A 257 -13.06 2.95 9.44
C THR A 257 -14.23 2.01 9.74
N ASP A 258 -14.92 1.51 8.72
CA ASP A 258 -16.08 0.65 8.94
C ASP A 258 -15.71 -0.81 9.23
N LYS A 259 -16.71 -1.65 9.50
CA LYS A 259 -16.57 -3.08 9.79
C LYS A 259 -15.87 -3.89 8.68
N ASN A 260 -15.87 -3.37 7.46
CA ASN A 260 -15.20 -3.99 6.32
C ASN A 260 -13.78 -3.44 6.13
N GLY A 261 -13.30 -2.57 7.02
CA GLY A 261 -11.99 -1.94 6.92
C GLY A 261 -11.93 -0.82 5.89
N VAL A 262 -13.07 -0.29 5.42
CA VAL A 262 -13.08 0.82 4.48
C VAL A 262 -12.74 2.10 5.23
N THR A 263 -11.63 2.73 4.84
CA THR A 263 -11.08 3.94 5.46
C THR A 263 -11.64 5.22 4.81
N ALA A 264 -11.40 6.37 5.46
CA ALA A 264 -11.70 7.67 4.87
C ALA A 264 -10.96 7.88 3.53
N LEU A 265 -9.69 7.47 3.43
CA LEU A 265 -8.91 7.54 2.19
C LEU A 265 -9.53 6.73 1.06
N MET A 266 -10.04 5.53 1.35
CA MET A 266 -10.72 4.70 0.34
C MET A 266 -12.00 5.36 -0.16
N ARG A 267 -12.80 5.97 0.73
CA ARG A 267 -13.99 6.72 0.34
C ARG A 267 -13.65 7.99 -0.45
N ALA A 268 -12.58 8.69 -0.09
CA ALA A 268 -12.07 9.84 -0.86
C ALA A 268 -11.64 9.40 -2.28
N ALA A 269 -10.93 8.27 -2.37
CA ALA A 269 -10.48 7.70 -3.63
C ALA A 269 -11.61 7.18 -4.51
N GLU A 270 -12.75 6.78 -3.96
CA GLU A 270 -13.95 6.42 -4.72
C GLU A 270 -14.67 7.66 -5.29
N ARG A 271 -14.65 8.78 -4.54
CA ARG A 271 -15.40 10.01 -4.84
C ARG A 271 -14.66 11.03 -5.69
N ASP A 272 -13.42 10.73 -6.09
CA ASP A 272 -12.51 11.67 -6.75
C ASP A 272 -12.17 12.91 -5.89
N ASP A 273 -12.19 12.74 -4.56
CA ASP A 273 -11.84 13.81 -3.65
C ASP A 273 -10.31 13.85 -3.47
N ILE A 274 -9.64 14.49 -4.43
CA ILE A 274 -8.18 14.60 -4.46
C ILE A 274 -7.61 15.35 -3.25
N GLU A 275 -8.34 16.33 -2.71
CA GLU A 275 -7.91 17.11 -1.54
C GLU A 275 -7.96 16.26 -0.28
N ALA A 276 -9.04 15.50 -0.07
CA ALA A 276 -9.11 14.52 1.00
C ALA A 276 -8.09 13.41 0.82
N ALA A 277 -7.92 12.88 -0.39
CA ALA A 277 -6.92 11.86 -0.66
C ALA A 277 -5.52 12.35 -0.31
N ARG A 278 -5.16 13.58 -0.68
CA ARG A 278 -3.85 14.20 -0.36
C ARG A 278 -3.64 14.40 1.13
N ALA A 279 -4.68 14.83 1.85
CA ALA A 279 -4.59 15.01 3.30
C ALA A 279 -4.47 13.67 4.04
N LEU A 280 -5.24 12.65 3.62
CA LEU A 280 -5.35 11.36 4.30
C LEU A 280 -4.24 10.37 3.94
N MET A 281 -3.58 10.53 2.79
CA MET A 281 -2.64 9.53 2.28
C MET A 281 -1.52 9.19 3.28
N HIS A 282 -1.03 10.15 4.06
CA HIS A 282 0.10 9.90 4.95
C HIS A 282 -0.29 9.06 6.17
N LEU A 283 -1.56 9.10 6.56
CA LEU A 283 -2.11 8.37 7.71
C LEU A 283 -2.64 6.99 7.33
N GLN A 284 -3.29 6.89 6.17
CA GLN A 284 -4.08 5.70 5.80
C GLN A 284 -3.54 4.91 4.60
N LYS A 285 -2.44 5.33 3.96
CA LYS A 285 -1.83 4.55 2.85
C LYS A 285 -1.49 3.12 3.25
N ARG A 286 -1.53 2.23 2.27
CA ARG A 286 -1.20 0.79 2.41
C ARG A 286 -2.13 0.03 3.36
N ARG A 287 -3.25 0.63 3.76
CA ARG A 287 -4.34 -0.10 4.41
C ARG A 287 -5.13 -0.85 3.35
N ALA A 288 -5.47 -2.08 3.66
CA ALA A 288 -6.28 -2.93 2.81
C ALA A 288 -7.58 -3.22 3.56
N ALA A 289 -8.71 -2.96 2.91
CA ALA A 289 -10.01 -3.27 3.48
C ALA A 289 -10.22 -4.79 3.47
N LYS A 290 -10.91 -5.33 4.49
CA LYS A 290 -11.34 -6.72 4.48
C LYS A 290 -12.18 -7.02 3.23
N CYS A 291 -13.03 -6.08 2.82
CA CYS A 291 -13.85 -6.18 1.62
C CYS A 291 -14.27 -4.79 1.13
N VAL A 292 -14.03 -4.48 -0.15
CA VAL A 292 -14.65 -3.36 -0.86
C VAL A 292 -15.39 -3.86 -2.09
N MET A 293 -16.49 -3.20 -2.43
CA MET A 293 -17.22 -3.46 -3.67
C MET A 293 -16.71 -2.52 -4.75
N ILE A 294 -16.05 -3.06 -5.76
CA ILE A 294 -15.52 -2.31 -6.90
C ILE A 294 -16.31 -2.71 -8.15
N ASN A 295 -17.22 -1.83 -8.59
CA ASN A 295 -18.07 -2.02 -9.78
C ASN A 295 -18.73 -3.41 -9.83
N GLY A 296 -19.39 -3.79 -8.73
CA GLY A 296 -20.12 -5.06 -8.61
C GLY A 296 -19.24 -6.29 -8.31
N ARG A 297 -17.91 -6.13 -8.19
CA ARG A 297 -17.01 -7.19 -7.74
C ARG A 297 -16.57 -6.95 -6.30
N SER A 298 -16.63 -7.99 -5.49
CA SER A 298 -15.98 -8.00 -4.18
C SER A 298 -14.47 -8.08 -4.36
N ALA A 299 -13.76 -7.13 -3.77
CA ALA A 299 -12.30 -7.07 -3.73
C ALA A 299 -11.86 -7.08 -2.26
N SER A 300 -11.61 -8.28 -1.74
CA SER A 300 -11.03 -8.45 -0.41
C SER A 300 -9.56 -8.03 -0.45
N HIS A 301 -9.09 -7.30 0.55
CA HIS A 301 -7.82 -6.58 0.53
C HIS A 301 -7.74 -5.46 -0.52
N GLY A 302 -8.89 -4.91 -0.94
CA GLY A 302 -8.91 -3.75 -1.83
C GLY A 302 -8.33 -2.51 -1.16
N THR A 303 -7.59 -1.73 -1.94
CA THR A 303 -6.92 -0.50 -1.51
C THR A 303 -7.57 0.75 -2.11
N ALA A 304 -7.21 1.93 -1.60
CA ALA A 304 -7.68 3.19 -2.15
C ALA A 304 -7.24 3.37 -3.62
N LEU A 305 -6.00 2.96 -3.96
CA LEU A 305 -5.51 2.96 -5.33
C LEU A 305 -6.33 2.05 -6.26
N MET A 306 -6.74 0.87 -5.81
CA MET A 306 -7.60 -0.03 -6.61
C MET A 306 -8.98 0.58 -6.87
N MET A 307 -9.57 1.24 -5.88
CA MET A 307 -10.86 1.93 -6.03
C MET A 307 -10.73 3.11 -7.02
N ALA A 308 -9.74 3.98 -6.85
CA ALA A 308 -9.51 5.10 -7.76
C ALA A 308 -9.28 4.63 -9.21
N ALA A 309 -8.48 3.58 -9.39
CA ALA A 309 -8.19 3.01 -10.70
C ALA A 309 -9.43 2.42 -11.38
N ALA A 310 -10.32 1.78 -10.62
CA ALA A 310 -11.57 1.24 -11.14
C ALA A 310 -12.59 2.33 -11.48
N CYS A 311 -12.64 3.41 -10.71
CA CYS A 311 -13.52 4.56 -10.95
C CYS A 311 -13.03 5.44 -12.10
N GLY A 312 -11.72 5.50 -12.34
CA GLY A 312 -11.10 6.28 -13.41
C GLY A 312 -10.47 7.59 -12.96
N HIS A 313 -10.21 7.73 -11.67
CA HIS A 313 -9.78 8.96 -11.01
C HIS A 313 -8.27 9.09 -11.10
N ALA A 314 -7.80 9.58 -12.26
CA ALA A 314 -6.39 9.57 -12.63
C ALA A 314 -5.49 10.36 -11.65
N ASP A 315 -5.96 11.50 -11.15
CA ASP A 315 -5.19 12.34 -10.22
C ASP A 315 -4.97 11.64 -8.88
N VAL A 316 -5.99 10.94 -8.37
CA VAL A 316 -5.88 10.12 -7.16
C VAL A 316 -4.96 8.91 -7.40
N VAL A 317 -5.02 8.30 -8.58
CA VAL A 317 -4.10 7.23 -8.98
C VAL A 317 -2.66 7.72 -8.98
N GLU A 318 -2.38 8.88 -9.59
CA GLU A 318 -1.05 9.47 -9.63
C GLU A 318 -0.51 9.78 -8.23
N LEU A 319 -1.39 10.25 -7.34
CA LEU A 319 -1.07 10.51 -5.94
C LEU A 319 -0.70 9.23 -5.16
N LEU A 320 -1.45 8.14 -5.35
CA LEU A 320 -1.35 6.94 -4.50
C LEU A 320 -0.40 5.86 -5.05
N VAL A 321 -0.13 5.84 -6.35
CA VAL A 321 0.64 4.77 -7.02
C VAL A 321 2.04 4.55 -6.44
N GLU A 322 2.68 5.58 -5.91
CA GLU A 322 4.01 5.46 -5.28
C GLU A 322 3.97 4.75 -3.92
N TYR A 323 2.81 4.66 -3.30
CA TYR A 323 2.64 4.13 -1.95
C TYR A 323 1.97 2.76 -1.96
N GLU A 324 0.95 2.58 -2.80
CA GLU A 324 0.12 1.37 -2.88
C GLU A 324 0.36 0.58 -4.18
N GLY A 325 1.17 1.09 -5.10
CA GLY A 325 1.48 0.40 -6.35
C GLY A 325 2.12 -0.96 -6.09
N GLY A 326 1.56 -1.98 -6.74
CA GLY A 326 2.00 -3.37 -6.60
C GLY A 326 1.33 -4.14 -5.47
N MET A 327 0.44 -3.51 -4.70
CA MET A 327 -0.45 -4.24 -3.80
C MET A 327 -1.46 -5.06 -4.60
N LYS A 328 -1.89 -6.19 -4.03
CA LYS A 328 -2.83 -7.12 -4.65
C LYS A 328 -3.99 -7.42 -3.71
N ASP A 329 -5.17 -7.62 -4.29
CA ASP A 329 -6.32 -8.16 -3.59
C ASP A 329 -6.15 -9.69 -3.36
N THR A 330 -7.11 -10.35 -2.70
CA THR A 330 -7.03 -11.80 -2.43
C THR A 330 -7.08 -12.67 -3.68
N THR A 331 -7.47 -12.13 -4.84
CA THR A 331 -7.46 -12.83 -6.13
C THR A 331 -6.19 -12.53 -6.94
N GLY A 332 -5.29 -11.72 -6.38
CA GLY A 332 -4.03 -11.29 -6.99
C GLY A 332 -4.19 -10.08 -7.92
N GLN A 333 -5.36 -9.45 -7.98
CA GLN A 333 -5.65 -8.33 -8.87
C GLN A 333 -4.95 -7.06 -8.37
N THR A 334 -4.34 -6.33 -9.31
CA THR A 334 -3.69 -5.04 -9.07
C THR A 334 -4.60 -3.89 -9.49
N ALA A 335 -4.23 -2.66 -9.14
CA ALA A 335 -4.97 -1.47 -9.57
C ALA A 335 -4.99 -1.34 -11.10
N LEU A 336 -3.90 -1.69 -11.80
CA LEU A 336 -3.81 -1.71 -13.26
C LEU A 336 -4.83 -2.69 -13.86
N MET A 337 -4.99 -3.86 -13.25
CA MET A 337 -5.99 -4.83 -13.70
C MET A 337 -7.41 -4.29 -13.49
N TYR A 338 -7.69 -3.63 -12.37
CA TYR A 338 -8.99 -2.95 -12.17
C TYR A 338 -9.22 -1.82 -13.17
N ALA A 339 -8.20 -1.01 -13.50
CA ALA A 339 -8.32 0.02 -14.53
C ALA A 339 -8.66 -0.59 -15.89
N VAL A 340 -8.00 -1.68 -16.28
CA VAL A 340 -8.27 -2.40 -17.53
C VAL A 340 -9.68 -3.00 -17.55
N LEU A 341 -10.07 -3.70 -16.48
CA LEU A 341 -11.39 -4.33 -16.34
C LEU A 341 -12.55 -3.33 -16.41
N ASN A 342 -12.30 -2.08 -15.98
CA ASN A 342 -13.27 -0.99 -15.98
C ASN A 342 -13.04 0.04 -17.08
N ASN A 343 -12.20 -0.30 -18.06
CA ASN A 343 -11.95 0.51 -19.25
C ASN A 343 -11.39 1.93 -18.99
N LYS A 344 -10.62 2.11 -17.92
CA LYS A 344 -10.00 3.37 -17.49
C LYS A 344 -8.58 3.55 -18.04
N LEU A 345 -8.48 3.95 -19.31
CA LEU A 345 -7.19 4.01 -20.03
C LEU A 345 -6.20 5.02 -19.41
N GLY A 346 -6.68 6.17 -18.93
CA GLY A 346 -5.84 7.18 -18.28
C GLY A 346 -5.16 6.64 -17.02
N CYS A 347 -5.91 5.98 -16.14
CA CYS A 347 -5.37 5.31 -14.96
C CYS A 347 -4.37 4.21 -15.32
N ALA A 348 -4.70 3.38 -16.33
CA ALA A 348 -3.80 2.32 -16.77
C ALA A 348 -2.43 2.85 -17.19
N LYS A 349 -2.37 3.96 -17.94
CA LYS A 349 -1.09 4.59 -18.33
C LYS A 349 -0.22 4.96 -17.12
N LEU A 350 -0.83 5.54 -16.08
CA LEU A 350 -0.12 5.95 -14.86
C LEU A 350 0.41 4.76 -14.05
N LEU A 351 -0.34 3.65 -14.03
CA LEU A 351 -0.03 2.48 -13.22
C LEU A 351 1.10 1.61 -13.79
N LEU A 352 1.38 1.69 -15.10
CA LEU A 352 2.41 0.87 -15.75
C LEU A 352 3.78 1.02 -15.13
N LYS A 353 4.13 2.22 -14.62
CA LYS A 353 5.43 2.46 -14.00
C LYS A 353 5.69 1.58 -12.78
N ARG A 354 4.64 1.13 -12.08
CA ARG A 354 4.74 0.30 -10.87
C ARG A 354 4.23 -1.13 -11.05
N GLU A 355 3.25 -1.33 -11.93
CA GLU A 355 2.50 -2.60 -11.96
C GLU A 355 2.63 -3.39 -13.26
N SER A 356 3.38 -2.89 -14.25
CA SER A 356 3.60 -3.62 -15.49
C SER A 356 4.26 -4.98 -15.23
N GLY A 357 3.74 -6.03 -15.86
CA GLY A 357 4.31 -7.38 -15.74
C GLY A 357 3.85 -8.14 -14.50
N MET A 358 2.93 -7.59 -13.71
CA MET A 358 2.31 -8.31 -12.59
C MET A 358 1.19 -9.23 -13.09
N GLN A 359 1.03 -10.37 -12.42
CA GLN A 359 -0.02 -11.35 -12.69
C GLN A 359 -0.88 -11.60 -11.44
N ASN A 360 -2.16 -11.89 -11.67
CA ASN A 360 -3.06 -12.34 -10.62
C ASN A 360 -2.83 -13.83 -10.28
N HIS A 361 -3.61 -14.40 -9.35
CA HIS A 361 -3.40 -15.80 -8.92
C HIS A 361 -3.67 -16.85 -10.01
N THR A 362 -4.34 -16.47 -11.11
CA THR A 362 -4.51 -17.33 -12.30
C THR A 362 -3.38 -17.16 -13.32
N GLY A 363 -2.37 -16.34 -13.02
CA GLY A 363 -1.30 -15.97 -13.94
C GLY A 363 -1.72 -14.95 -15.00
N ARG A 364 -2.90 -14.33 -14.89
CA ARG A 364 -3.34 -13.36 -15.91
C ARG A 364 -2.71 -12.00 -15.67
N SER A 365 -2.08 -11.45 -16.69
CA SER A 365 -1.58 -10.07 -16.72
C SER A 365 -2.68 -9.08 -17.13
N ALA A 366 -2.42 -7.78 -17.04
CA ALA A 366 -3.35 -6.76 -17.51
C ALA A 366 -3.63 -6.87 -19.01
N LEU A 367 -2.62 -7.21 -19.83
CA LEU A 367 -2.76 -7.44 -21.27
C LEU A 367 -3.71 -8.61 -21.55
N MET A 368 -3.55 -9.73 -20.84
CA MET A 368 -4.43 -10.89 -20.99
C MET A 368 -5.88 -10.57 -20.64
N LEU A 369 -6.12 -9.75 -19.60
CA LEU A 369 -7.45 -9.28 -19.26
C LEU A 369 -8.01 -8.35 -20.34
N ALA A 370 -7.22 -7.40 -20.84
CA ALA A 370 -7.65 -6.48 -21.89
C ALA A 370 -8.10 -7.23 -23.16
N THR A 371 -7.31 -8.22 -23.58
CA THR A 371 -7.59 -8.98 -24.81
C THR A 371 -8.75 -9.94 -24.66
N TRP A 372 -8.95 -10.50 -23.46
CA TRP A 372 -10.13 -11.31 -23.13
C TRP A 372 -11.44 -10.54 -23.34
N TYR A 373 -11.45 -9.24 -23.00
CA TYR A 373 -12.61 -8.37 -23.22
C TYR A 373 -12.59 -7.65 -24.58
N GLY A 374 -11.59 -7.92 -25.44
CA GLY A 374 -11.48 -7.33 -26.78
C GLY A 374 -11.07 -5.85 -26.81
N ASN A 375 -10.46 -5.34 -25.74
CA ASN A 375 -10.09 -3.93 -25.64
C ASN A 375 -8.75 -3.65 -26.33
N ALA A 376 -8.74 -3.66 -27.67
CA ALA A 376 -7.55 -3.51 -28.50
C ALA A 376 -6.72 -2.26 -28.19
N LYS A 377 -7.35 -1.16 -27.74
CA LYS A 377 -6.67 0.09 -27.36
C LYS A 377 -5.63 -0.04 -26.24
N TYR A 378 -5.70 -1.09 -25.40
CA TYR A 378 -4.69 -1.36 -24.37
C TYR A 378 -3.51 -2.16 -24.90
N VAL A 379 -3.65 -2.85 -26.04
CA VAL A 379 -2.62 -3.75 -26.54
C VAL A 379 -1.31 -3.00 -26.81
N PRO A 380 -1.27 -1.90 -27.58
CA PRO A 380 -0.01 -1.19 -27.82
C PRO A 380 0.66 -0.69 -26.53
N LEU A 381 -0.17 -0.31 -25.55
CA LEU A 381 0.29 0.22 -24.27
C LEU A 381 0.94 -0.87 -23.38
N LEU A 382 0.35 -2.07 -23.35
CA LEU A 382 0.76 -3.16 -22.46
C LEU A 382 1.76 -4.12 -23.12
N LEU A 383 1.67 -4.32 -24.44
CA LEU A 383 2.46 -5.28 -25.21
C LEU A 383 3.97 -5.11 -25.03
N LYS A 384 4.45 -3.87 -24.88
CA LYS A 384 5.87 -3.58 -24.69
C LYS A 384 6.45 -4.21 -23.42
N LYS A 385 5.64 -4.36 -22.37
CA LYS A 385 6.08 -4.85 -21.05
C LYS A 385 5.53 -6.23 -20.72
N GLU A 386 4.38 -6.59 -21.26
CA GLU A 386 3.67 -7.83 -20.93
C GLU A 386 3.58 -8.81 -22.10
N GLY A 387 4.08 -8.44 -23.28
CA GLY A 387 4.12 -9.33 -24.44
C GLY A 387 4.95 -10.57 -24.17
N GLY A 388 4.37 -11.73 -24.45
CA GLY A 388 5.00 -13.03 -24.21
C GLY A 388 4.83 -13.56 -22.80
N MET A 389 4.08 -12.88 -21.92
CA MET A 389 3.69 -13.46 -20.64
C MET A 389 2.68 -14.60 -20.86
N GLN A 390 2.67 -15.57 -19.94
CA GLN A 390 1.75 -16.71 -19.97
C GLN A 390 1.02 -16.89 -18.63
N SER A 391 -0.26 -17.27 -18.70
CA SER A 391 -1.03 -17.66 -17.52
C SER A 391 -0.49 -18.96 -16.89
N ASN A 392 -1.05 -19.36 -15.74
CA ASN A 392 -0.63 -20.61 -15.09
C ASN A 392 -0.81 -21.86 -15.97
N ASN A 393 -1.69 -21.78 -16.98
CA ASN A 393 -1.92 -22.86 -17.94
C ASN A 393 -1.18 -22.64 -19.27
N GLY A 394 -0.31 -21.63 -19.34
CA GLY A 394 0.46 -21.31 -20.55
C GLY A 394 -0.25 -20.46 -21.58
N TRP A 395 -1.42 -19.88 -21.26
CA TRP A 395 -2.15 -19.07 -22.23
C TRP A 395 -1.56 -17.68 -22.36
N THR A 396 -1.33 -17.24 -23.59
CA THR A 396 -0.87 -15.87 -23.90
C THR A 396 -2.06 -14.92 -24.14
N ALA A 397 -1.74 -13.64 -24.33
CA ALA A 397 -2.75 -12.64 -24.69
C ALA A 397 -3.35 -12.91 -26.09
N LEU A 398 -2.52 -13.35 -27.05
CA LEU A 398 -2.94 -13.73 -28.40
C LEU A 398 -3.87 -14.94 -28.38
N MET A 399 -3.58 -15.95 -27.55
CA MET A 399 -4.46 -17.12 -27.37
C MET A 399 -5.83 -16.74 -26.82
N ASN A 400 -5.88 -15.84 -25.84
CA ASN A 400 -7.15 -15.29 -25.33
C ASN A 400 -7.92 -14.53 -26.44
N SER A 401 -7.23 -13.74 -27.27
CA SER A 401 -7.85 -13.04 -28.40
C SER A 401 -8.41 -13.98 -29.45
N ALA A 402 -7.64 -15.01 -29.82
CA ALA A 402 -8.07 -16.07 -30.73
C ALA A 402 -9.34 -16.73 -30.18
N TYR A 403 -9.28 -17.22 -28.94
CA TYR A 403 -10.41 -17.87 -28.27
C TYR A 403 -11.69 -17.01 -28.24
N LYS A 404 -11.56 -15.71 -27.90
CA LYS A 404 -12.68 -14.76 -27.79
C LYS A 404 -13.10 -14.10 -29.11
N ASN A 405 -12.55 -14.55 -30.24
CA ASN A 405 -12.77 -13.98 -31.56
C ASN A 405 -12.54 -12.45 -31.63
N LYS A 406 -11.37 -12.00 -31.16
CA LYS A 406 -11.01 -10.57 -31.09
C LYS A 406 -9.94 -10.23 -32.12
N LEU A 407 -10.33 -10.15 -33.39
CA LEU A 407 -9.43 -9.96 -34.53
C LEU A 407 -8.51 -8.73 -34.39
N ASP A 408 -9.01 -7.60 -33.90
CA ASP A 408 -8.18 -6.39 -33.72
C ASP A 408 -7.04 -6.59 -32.71
N CYS A 409 -7.28 -7.37 -31.66
CA CYS A 409 -6.22 -7.74 -30.72
C CYS A 409 -5.24 -8.73 -31.38
N VAL A 410 -5.73 -9.71 -32.13
CA VAL A 410 -4.90 -10.68 -32.87
C VAL A 410 -3.92 -9.96 -33.79
N LYS A 411 -4.41 -9.00 -34.59
CA LYS A 411 -3.59 -8.19 -35.50
C LYS A 411 -2.42 -7.51 -34.80
N LEU A 412 -2.65 -6.98 -33.60
CA LEU A 412 -1.64 -6.26 -32.82
C LEU A 412 -0.66 -7.18 -32.07
N LEU A 413 -1.04 -8.43 -31.80
CA LEU A 413 -0.28 -9.37 -30.97
C LEU A 413 0.54 -10.39 -31.78
N LYS A 414 0.13 -10.67 -33.02
CA LYS A 414 0.68 -11.73 -33.88
C LYS A 414 2.22 -11.76 -33.87
N GLU A 415 2.86 -10.65 -34.20
CA GLU A 415 4.31 -10.58 -34.34
C GLU A 415 5.09 -10.94 -33.06
N LYS A 416 4.46 -10.77 -31.88
CA LYS A 416 5.12 -11.01 -30.61
C LYS A 416 4.88 -12.41 -30.06
N GLU A 417 3.74 -13.03 -30.37
CA GLU A 417 3.25 -14.22 -29.65
C GLU A 417 2.83 -15.40 -30.55
N LYS A 418 2.89 -15.28 -31.90
CA LYS A 418 2.34 -16.30 -32.83
C LYS A 418 2.86 -17.72 -32.62
N ASP A 419 4.14 -17.87 -32.26
CA ASP A 419 4.80 -19.18 -32.12
C ASP A 419 4.72 -19.75 -30.71
N MET A 420 4.12 -19.02 -29.77
CA MET A 420 3.99 -19.47 -28.39
C MET A 420 2.94 -20.57 -28.25
N LYS A 421 3.13 -21.45 -27.27
CA LYS A 421 2.30 -22.64 -27.05
C LYS A 421 1.80 -22.73 -25.62
N THR A 422 0.59 -23.26 -25.44
CA THR A 422 0.07 -23.59 -24.11
C THR A 422 1.01 -24.59 -23.43
N THR A 423 1.17 -24.48 -22.12
CA THR A 423 2.13 -25.30 -21.35
C THR A 423 1.44 -26.38 -20.55
N ARG A 424 0.14 -26.25 -20.32
CA ARG A 424 -0.69 -27.22 -19.59
C ARG A 424 -2.04 -27.35 -20.26
N GLU A 425 -2.69 -28.48 -20.00
CA GLU A 425 -4.10 -28.64 -20.30
C GLU A 425 -4.93 -27.61 -19.52
N ALA A 426 -5.95 -27.04 -20.17
CA ALA A 426 -6.85 -26.08 -19.57
C ALA A 426 -8.29 -26.33 -20.00
N GLN A 427 -9.21 -26.18 -19.05
CA GLN A 427 -10.63 -26.01 -19.34
C GLN A 427 -11.03 -24.58 -19.00
N VAL A 428 -11.64 -23.90 -19.98
CA VAL A 428 -12.23 -22.58 -19.74
C VAL A 428 -13.60 -22.78 -19.11
N LYS A 429 -13.92 -22.05 -18.03
CA LYS A 429 -15.11 -22.26 -17.19
C LYS A 429 -16.45 -22.36 -17.95
N ASP A 430 -16.58 -21.63 -19.06
CA ASP A 430 -17.81 -21.57 -19.87
C ASP A 430 -17.67 -22.35 -21.20
N ASP A 431 -16.67 -23.22 -21.31
CA ASP A 431 -16.41 -24.04 -22.49
C ASP A 431 -16.36 -25.51 -22.12
N THR A 432 -17.10 -26.34 -22.86
CA THR A 432 -17.04 -27.79 -22.72
C THR A 432 -15.75 -28.35 -23.32
N GLN A 433 -15.09 -27.61 -24.21
CA GLN A 433 -13.85 -28.01 -24.84
C GLN A 433 -12.66 -27.99 -23.87
N ILE A 434 -11.91 -29.09 -23.84
CA ILE A 434 -10.60 -29.18 -23.20
C ILE A 434 -9.53 -28.73 -24.20
N TYR A 435 -8.60 -27.88 -23.73
CA TYR A 435 -7.49 -27.38 -24.52
C TYR A 435 -6.20 -28.03 -24.02
N PRO A 436 -5.63 -29.02 -24.76
CA PRO A 436 -4.37 -29.65 -24.38
C PRO A 436 -3.19 -28.66 -24.35
N SER A 437 -2.08 -29.09 -23.74
CA SER A 437 -0.80 -28.39 -23.87
C SER A 437 -0.29 -28.44 -25.32
N GLY A 438 0.53 -27.47 -25.72
CA GLY A 438 1.18 -27.41 -27.03
C GLY A 438 0.40 -26.65 -28.11
N LEU A 439 -0.77 -26.09 -27.79
CA LEU A 439 -1.59 -25.35 -28.75
C LEU A 439 -1.08 -23.93 -28.97
N THR A 440 -0.99 -23.51 -30.24
CA THR A 440 -0.79 -22.12 -30.62
C THR A 440 -2.12 -21.34 -30.64
N ALA A 441 -2.06 -20.03 -30.81
CA ALA A 441 -3.26 -19.23 -31.00
C ALA A 441 -4.02 -19.61 -32.29
N LEU A 442 -3.32 -20.05 -33.34
CA LEU A 442 -3.93 -20.55 -34.57
C LEU A 442 -4.71 -21.84 -34.32
N ASP A 443 -4.15 -22.76 -33.53
CA ASP A 443 -4.84 -24.02 -33.19
C ASP A 443 -6.11 -23.76 -32.37
N ILE A 444 -6.03 -22.83 -31.41
CA ILE A 444 -7.21 -22.40 -30.64
C ILE A 444 -8.26 -21.78 -31.55
N ALA A 445 -7.87 -20.92 -32.52
CA ALA A 445 -8.81 -20.35 -33.48
C ALA A 445 -9.49 -21.42 -34.35
N ARG A 446 -8.75 -22.46 -34.78
CA ARG A 446 -9.28 -23.62 -35.50
C ARG A 446 -10.29 -24.40 -34.67
N LEU A 447 -9.96 -24.71 -33.41
CA LEU A 447 -10.86 -25.42 -32.49
C LEU A 447 -12.17 -24.65 -32.26
N LYS A 448 -12.14 -23.31 -32.30
CA LYS A 448 -13.34 -22.47 -32.15
C LYS A 448 -14.06 -22.14 -33.46
N GLY A 449 -13.46 -22.43 -34.63
CA GLY A 449 -14.02 -22.08 -35.94
C GLY A 449 -13.98 -20.59 -36.29
N HIS A 450 -12.99 -19.84 -35.80
CA HIS A 450 -12.88 -18.40 -36.05
C HIS A 450 -12.14 -18.09 -37.35
N TYR A 451 -12.83 -18.24 -38.49
CA TYR A 451 -12.25 -18.23 -39.84
C TYR A 451 -11.37 -17.01 -40.16
N GLU A 452 -11.81 -15.79 -39.85
CA GLU A 452 -11.02 -14.57 -40.13
C GLU A 452 -9.68 -14.55 -39.36
N ILE A 453 -9.67 -15.08 -38.15
CA ILE A 453 -8.45 -15.19 -37.33
C ILE A 453 -7.56 -16.30 -37.88
N ILE A 454 -8.14 -17.43 -38.31
CA ILE A 454 -7.42 -18.53 -38.93
C ILE A 454 -6.71 -18.05 -40.21
N GLU A 455 -7.42 -17.34 -41.08
CA GLU A 455 -6.86 -16.77 -42.31
C GLU A 455 -5.70 -15.81 -41.99
N PHE A 456 -5.92 -14.88 -41.05
CA PHE A 456 -4.91 -13.89 -40.68
C PHE A 456 -3.65 -14.49 -40.02
N LEU A 457 -3.79 -15.55 -39.22
CA LEU A 457 -2.68 -16.22 -38.54
C LEU A 457 -2.00 -17.30 -39.38
N SER A 458 -2.63 -17.76 -40.47
CA SER A 458 -2.03 -18.72 -41.41
C SER A 458 -1.10 -18.03 -42.42
N ASN A 459 -1.36 -16.76 -42.72
CA ASN A 459 -0.45 -15.84 -43.40
C ASN A 459 0.61 -15.32 -42.42
#